data_AF-A0A147J6A9-F1
#
_entry.id   AF-A0A147J6A9-F1
#
_cell.length_a   1.000
_cell.length_b   1.000
_cell.length_c   1.000
_cell.angle_alpha   90.00
_cell.angle_beta   90.00
_cell.angle_gamma   90.00
#
_symmetry.space_group_name_H-M   'P 1'
#
loop_
_entity.id
_entity.type
_entity.pdbx_description
1 polymer ?
#
loop_
_entity_poly.entity_id
_entity_poly.type
_entity_poly.pdbx_seq_one_letter_code
_entity_poly.pdbx_strand_id
1 'polypeptide(L)'
;DLVALAHRQGTGPVFLLGTSQGSIAAMNGAAHAAPGSVAGVVLTESVSVMGGSHETVFDADPAQVTIPALVVANRDDWCNVAPPADAPRIAAAMTHSPEVKVLTVSGGVTRSKKDCGSLTPHGYYGIEDKVVDAIARWLDAHAR
;
A
#
# COMPACT_ATOMS: atom_id res chain seq x y z
N ASP A 1 6.86 -19.25 -1.87
CA ASP A 1 6.83 -17.87 -1.40
C ASP A 1 7.32 -16.94 -2.52
N LEU A 2 6.60 -15.83 -2.75
CA LEU A 2 6.89 -14.82 -3.77
C LEU A 2 8.15 -14.00 -3.43
N VAL A 3 8.42 -13.74 -2.15
CA VAL A 3 9.64 -13.03 -1.72
C VAL A 3 10.87 -13.87 -2.08
N ALA A 4 10.85 -15.17 -1.75
CA ALA A 4 11.89 -16.09 -2.17
C ALA A 4 12.04 -16.19 -3.71
N LEU A 5 10.96 -16.04 -4.49
CA LEU A 5 11.04 -16.00 -5.94
C LEU A 5 11.72 -14.72 -6.44
N ALA A 6 11.38 -13.56 -5.88
CA ALA A 6 11.98 -12.29 -6.24
C ALA A 6 13.50 -12.29 -6.01
N HIS A 7 13.97 -12.81 -4.87
CA HIS A 7 15.40 -12.99 -4.58
C HIS A 7 16.13 -13.93 -5.56
N ARG A 8 15.42 -14.82 -6.26
CA ARG A 8 16.03 -15.65 -7.31
C ARG A 8 16.14 -14.94 -8.66
N GLN A 9 15.39 -13.87 -8.87
CA GLN A 9 15.39 -13.10 -10.11
C GLN A 9 16.42 -11.97 -10.10
N GLY A 10 16.91 -11.56 -8.93
CA GLY A 10 17.93 -10.53 -8.80
C GLY A 10 18.45 -10.38 -7.38
N THR A 11 19.53 -9.62 -7.23
CA THR A 11 20.19 -9.36 -5.94
C THR A 11 19.75 -8.05 -5.29
N GLY A 12 18.73 -7.39 -5.86
CA GLY A 12 18.22 -6.13 -5.35
C GLY A 12 17.31 -6.31 -4.13
N PRO A 13 17.03 -5.21 -3.41
CA PRO A 13 16.05 -5.21 -2.34
C PRO A 13 14.67 -5.60 -2.86
N VAL A 14 13.93 -6.39 -2.08
CA VAL A 14 12.58 -6.84 -2.40
C VAL A 14 11.57 -6.00 -1.63
N PHE A 15 10.57 -5.47 -2.31
CA PHE A 15 9.47 -4.71 -1.70
C PHE A 15 8.13 -5.40 -1.97
N LEU A 16 7.21 -5.27 -1.03
CA LEU A 16 5.81 -5.66 -1.23
C LEU A 16 5.00 -4.43 -1.60
N LEU A 17 4.18 -4.52 -2.64
CA LEU A 17 3.29 -3.44 -3.06
C LEU A 17 1.90 -3.99 -3.32
N GLY A 18 0.88 -3.34 -2.75
CA GLY A 18 -0.52 -3.72 -2.95
C GLY A 18 -1.44 -2.52 -3.10
N THR A 19 -2.42 -2.64 -3.99
CA THR A 19 -3.47 -1.63 -4.24
C THR A 19 -4.84 -2.18 -3.86
N SER A 20 -5.67 -1.37 -3.20
CA SER A 20 -7.04 -1.76 -2.85
C SER A 20 -7.03 -3.07 -2.05
N GLN A 21 -7.78 -4.10 -2.46
CA GLN A 21 -7.74 -5.41 -1.80
C GLN A 21 -6.34 -6.05 -1.78
N GLY A 22 -5.48 -5.75 -2.77
CA GLY A 22 -4.09 -6.21 -2.77
C GLY A 22 -3.25 -5.64 -1.62
N SER A 23 -3.65 -4.51 -1.04
CA SER A 23 -2.95 -3.96 0.14
C SER A 23 -3.10 -4.85 1.37
N ILE A 24 -4.19 -5.64 1.47
CA ILE A 24 -4.39 -6.62 2.55
C ILE A 24 -3.32 -7.72 2.45
N ALA A 25 -3.11 -8.25 1.25
CA ALA A 25 -2.08 -9.26 1.00
C ALA A 25 -0.66 -8.70 1.20
N ALA A 26 -0.40 -7.46 0.78
CA ALA A 26 0.89 -6.80 1.00
C ALA A 26 1.16 -6.56 2.50
N MET A 27 0.15 -6.12 3.26
CA MET A 27 0.23 -6.00 4.73
C MET A 27 0.53 -7.35 5.37
N ASN A 28 -0.22 -8.40 5.02
CA ASN A 28 -0.02 -9.74 5.57
C ASN A 28 1.39 -10.28 5.26
N GLY A 29 1.85 -10.12 4.01
CA GLY A 29 3.19 -10.50 3.62
C GLY A 29 4.27 -9.74 4.40
N ALA A 30 4.06 -8.45 4.68
CA ALA A 30 5.00 -7.64 5.46
C ALA A 30 5.01 -8.01 6.95
N ALA A 31 3.84 -8.29 7.51
CA ALA A 31 3.67 -8.71 8.90
C ALA A 31 4.35 -10.05 9.19
N HIS A 32 4.37 -10.96 8.20
CA HIS A 32 4.85 -12.34 8.37
C HIS A 32 6.16 -12.61 7.59
N ALA A 33 6.80 -11.58 7.05
CA ALA A 33 8.07 -11.70 6.33
C ALA A 33 9.19 -12.20 7.26
N ALA A 34 10.06 -13.06 6.73
CA ALA A 34 11.29 -13.42 7.44
C ALA A 34 12.16 -12.16 7.65
N PRO A 35 12.82 -11.98 8.81
CA PRO A 35 13.67 -10.82 9.06
C PRO A 35 14.70 -10.61 7.95
N GLY A 36 14.76 -9.39 7.41
CA GLY A 36 15.68 -9.02 6.33
C GLY A 36 15.30 -9.52 4.93
N SER A 37 14.19 -10.23 4.77
CA SER A 37 13.76 -10.74 3.45
C SER A 37 13.02 -9.70 2.59
N VAL A 38 12.47 -8.65 3.20
CA VAL A 38 11.76 -7.55 2.53
C VAL A 38 12.30 -6.23 3.06
N ALA A 39 12.58 -5.28 2.15
CA ALA A 39 13.14 -3.97 2.47
C ALA A 39 12.06 -2.94 2.87
N GLY A 40 10.81 -3.13 2.43
CA GLY A 40 9.69 -2.29 2.81
C GLY A 40 8.36 -2.71 2.17
N VAL A 41 7.27 -2.08 2.61
CA VAL A 41 5.93 -2.32 2.08
C VAL A 41 5.25 -1.01 1.63
N VAL A 42 4.58 -1.05 0.48
CA VAL A 42 3.80 0.07 -0.07
C VAL A 42 2.33 -0.35 -0.18
N LEU A 43 1.46 0.41 0.48
CA LEU A 43 0.03 0.21 0.50
C LEU A 43 -0.64 1.39 -0.20
N THR A 44 -1.40 1.15 -1.25
CA THR A 44 -2.06 2.19 -2.07
C THR A 44 -3.57 2.01 -2.05
N GLU A 45 -4.33 3.10 -1.84
CA GLU A 45 -5.81 3.09 -1.70
C GLU A 45 -6.34 1.89 -0.92
N SER A 46 -5.82 1.71 0.30
CA SER A 46 -5.98 0.48 1.07
C SER A 46 -7.42 0.23 1.51
N VAL A 47 -7.87 -1.02 1.42
CA VAL A 47 -9.17 -1.42 1.98
C VAL A 47 -9.10 -1.42 3.51
N SER A 48 -9.69 -0.41 4.13
CA SER A 48 -9.72 -0.17 5.58
C SER A 48 -11.10 -0.34 6.20
N VAL A 49 -12.15 -0.40 5.36
CA VAL A 49 -13.53 -0.64 5.77
C VAL A 49 -14.01 -1.94 5.15
N MET A 50 -14.72 -2.74 5.96
CA MET A 50 -15.22 -4.06 5.56
C MET A 50 -16.05 -3.98 4.28
N GLY A 51 -15.63 -4.72 3.26
CA GLY A 51 -16.26 -4.79 1.95
C GLY A 51 -16.45 -6.22 1.46
N GLY A 52 -16.51 -6.41 0.15
CA GLY A 52 -16.65 -7.74 -0.46
C GLY A 52 -15.48 -8.71 -0.21
N SER A 53 -14.32 -8.19 0.23
CA SER A 53 -13.18 -9.00 0.67
C SER A 53 -13.44 -9.78 1.96
N HIS A 54 -14.38 -9.34 2.80
CA HIS A 54 -14.60 -9.84 4.17
C HIS A 54 -13.38 -9.70 5.11
N GLU A 55 -12.38 -8.93 4.69
CA GLU A 55 -11.16 -8.61 5.42
C GLU A 55 -10.72 -7.19 5.06
N THR A 56 -9.92 -6.58 5.94
CA THR A 56 -9.30 -5.26 5.78
C THR A 56 -7.81 -5.34 6.06
N VAL A 57 -7.07 -4.26 5.81
CA VAL A 57 -5.65 -4.18 6.20
C VAL A 57 -5.44 -4.31 7.72
N PHE A 58 -6.47 -4.10 8.54
CA PHE A 58 -6.37 -4.25 10.00
C PHE A 58 -6.43 -5.71 10.45
N ASP A 59 -7.00 -6.60 9.63
CA ASP A 59 -7.08 -8.04 9.89
C ASP A 59 -5.77 -8.76 9.53
N ALA A 60 -4.83 -8.06 8.88
CA ALA A 60 -3.57 -8.59 8.39
C ALA A 60 -2.38 -8.35 9.35
N ASP A 61 -2.65 -8.34 10.67
CA ASP A 61 -1.66 -8.17 11.74
C ASP A 61 -0.70 -6.97 11.57
N PRO A 62 -1.19 -5.73 11.31
CA PRO A 62 -0.33 -4.58 11.00
C PRO A 62 0.72 -4.30 12.09
N ALA A 63 0.42 -4.58 13.35
CA ALA A 63 1.36 -4.41 14.45
C ALA A 63 2.63 -5.27 14.31
N GLN A 64 2.60 -6.37 13.54
CA GLN A 64 3.75 -7.25 13.31
C GLN A 64 4.67 -6.77 12.18
N VAL A 65 4.29 -5.72 11.44
CA VAL A 65 5.17 -5.12 10.42
C VAL A 65 6.40 -4.50 11.12
N THR A 66 7.58 -5.04 10.83
CA THR A 66 8.87 -4.62 11.41
C THR A 66 9.80 -3.94 10.38
N ILE A 67 9.29 -3.64 9.20
CA ILE A 67 9.98 -2.99 8.08
C ILE A 67 9.39 -1.60 7.81
N PRO A 68 10.12 -0.68 7.14
CA PRO A 68 9.58 0.61 6.71
C PRO A 68 8.33 0.45 5.83
N ALA A 69 7.36 1.33 6.01
CA ALA A 69 6.10 1.30 5.29
C ALA A 69 5.70 2.65 4.68
N LEU A 70 5.11 2.62 3.49
CA LEU A 70 4.49 3.75 2.83
C LEU A 70 3.00 3.48 2.64
N VAL A 71 2.15 4.32 3.23
CA VAL A 71 0.71 4.34 2.99
C VAL A 71 0.40 5.50 2.05
N VAL A 72 -0.11 5.20 0.86
CA VAL A 72 -0.52 6.19 -0.15
C VAL A 72 -2.05 6.24 -0.20
N ALA A 73 -2.59 7.44 -0.08
CA ALA A 73 -4.03 7.68 -0.19
C ALA A 73 -4.32 8.92 -1.02
N ASN A 74 -5.31 8.83 -1.90
CA ASN A 74 -5.75 9.91 -2.74
C ASN A 74 -6.93 10.61 -2.09
N ARG A 75 -6.79 11.88 -1.74
CA ARG A 75 -7.88 12.69 -1.16
C ARG A 75 -9.17 12.69 -1.98
N ASP A 76 -9.06 12.49 -3.29
CA ASP A 76 -10.19 12.51 -4.21
C ASP A 76 -10.73 11.10 -4.50
N ASP A 77 -10.24 10.06 -3.80
CA ASP A 77 -10.83 8.72 -3.84
C ASP A 77 -12.16 8.67 -3.08
N TRP A 78 -13.17 8.15 -3.78
CA TRP A 78 -14.55 8.00 -3.31
C TRP A 78 -14.92 6.53 -3.07
N CYS A 79 -13.95 5.61 -3.19
CA CYS A 79 -14.16 4.21 -2.88
C CYS A 79 -14.59 4.04 -1.42
N ASN A 80 -15.79 3.50 -1.21
CA ASN A 80 -16.41 3.38 0.11
C ASN A 80 -15.67 2.46 1.09
N VAL A 81 -14.79 1.58 0.56
CA VAL A 81 -14.00 0.64 1.37
C VAL A 81 -12.57 1.11 1.61
N ALA A 82 -12.12 2.17 0.93
CA ALA A 82 -10.77 2.74 1.02
C ALA A 82 -10.80 4.25 1.31
N PRO A 83 -11.51 4.72 2.37
CA PRO A 83 -11.59 6.14 2.67
C PRO A 83 -10.18 6.74 2.93
N PRO A 84 -9.80 7.83 2.25
CA PRO A 84 -8.48 8.44 2.42
C PRO A 84 -8.17 8.88 3.85
N ALA A 85 -9.22 9.20 4.61
CA ALA A 85 -9.14 9.59 6.01
C ALA A 85 -8.62 8.48 6.94
N ASP A 86 -8.67 7.20 6.52
CA ASP A 86 -8.15 6.09 7.31
C ASP A 86 -6.65 5.87 7.13
N ALA A 87 -5.98 6.50 6.16
CA ALA A 87 -4.55 6.32 5.94
C ALA A 87 -3.69 6.56 7.20
N PRO A 88 -3.94 7.61 8.02
CA PRO A 88 -3.25 7.77 9.31
C PRO A 88 -3.55 6.65 10.31
N ARG A 89 -4.76 6.06 10.30
CA ARG A 89 -5.11 4.93 11.18
C ARG A 89 -4.39 3.66 10.78
N ILE A 90 -4.29 3.38 9.48
CA ILE A 90 -3.48 2.27 8.95
C ILE A 90 -2.03 2.45 9.39
N ALA A 91 -1.50 3.66 9.25
CA ALA A 91 -0.14 3.95 9.66
C ALA A 91 0.09 3.74 11.16
N ALA A 92 -0.83 4.24 11.99
CA ALA A 92 -0.77 4.08 13.44
C ALA A 92 -0.89 2.63 13.91
N ALA A 93 -1.48 1.74 13.12
CA ALA A 93 -1.61 0.32 13.44
C ALA A 93 -0.29 -0.47 13.29
N MET A 94 0.68 0.05 12.52
CA MET A 94 1.99 -0.59 12.33
C MET A 94 2.98 -0.21 13.43
N THR A 95 2.65 -0.55 14.68
CA THR A 95 3.35 -0.05 15.88
C THR A 95 4.79 -0.52 16.04
N HIS A 96 5.20 -1.62 15.40
CA HIS A 96 6.58 -2.11 15.44
C HIS A 96 7.40 -1.70 14.20
N SER A 97 6.80 -0.97 13.27
CA SER A 97 7.55 -0.49 12.10
C SER A 97 8.51 0.63 12.52
N PRO A 98 9.76 0.62 12.03
CA PRO A 98 10.73 1.66 12.35
C PRO A 98 10.38 3.02 11.72
N GLU A 99 9.62 3.01 10.61
CA GLU A 99 9.14 4.22 9.94
C GLU A 99 7.86 3.90 9.18
N VAL A 100 6.82 4.70 9.41
CA VAL A 100 5.60 4.66 8.61
C VAL A 100 5.30 6.04 8.07
N LYS A 101 5.35 6.19 6.75
CA LYS A 101 5.03 7.44 6.06
C LYS A 101 3.64 7.38 5.45
N VAL A 102 2.85 8.43 5.69
CA VAL A 102 1.60 8.65 4.94
C VAL A 102 1.88 9.66 3.83
N LEU A 103 1.64 9.25 2.58
CA LEU A 103 1.68 10.09 1.40
C LEU A 103 0.25 10.37 0.93
N THR A 104 -0.21 11.59 1.15
CA THR A 104 -1.50 12.04 0.60
C THR A 104 -1.30 12.65 -0.77
N VAL A 105 -1.99 12.11 -1.78
CA VAL A 105 -2.09 12.69 -3.12
C VAL A 105 -3.48 13.27 -3.36
N SER A 106 -3.66 13.94 -4.49
CA SER A 106 -4.92 14.53 -4.91
C SER A 106 -4.91 14.65 -6.43
N GLY A 107 -6.09 14.48 -7.01
CA GLY A 107 -6.37 14.52 -8.44
C GLY A 107 -6.86 13.18 -8.97
N GLY A 108 -6.97 13.14 -10.29
CA GLY A 108 -7.50 12.01 -11.05
C GLY A 108 -8.81 12.35 -11.74
N VAL A 109 -9.22 11.49 -12.67
CA VAL A 109 -10.42 11.65 -13.48
C VAL A 109 -11.31 10.43 -13.29
N THR A 110 -12.60 10.66 -13.12
CA THR A 110 -13.59 9.56 -13.05
C THR A 110 -14.10 9.22 -14.45
N ARG A 111 -13.77 8.03 -14.94
CA ARG A 111 -14.29 7.41 -16.17
C ARG A 111 -14.98 6.06 -15.94
N SER A 112 -15.23 5.71 -14.69
CA SER A 112 -15.98 4.52 -14.27
C SER A 112 -17.24 4.93 -13.53
N LYS A 113 -18.28 4.08 -13.57
CA LYS A 113 -19.49 4.23 -12.75
C LYS A 113 -19.31 3.76 -11.31
N LYS A 114 -18.25 3.00 -11.05
CA LYS A 114 -17.89 2.49 -9.71
C LYS A 114 -16.73 3.31 -9.19
N ASP A 115 -16.89 3.89 -8.00
CA ASP A 115 -15.87 4.75 -7.38
C ASP A 115 -14.56 3.98 -7.13
N CYS A 116 -14.65 2.71 -6.74
CA CYS A 116 -13.50 1.80 -6.57
C CYS A 116 -12.91 1.27 -7.89
N GLY A 117 -13.24 1.85 -9.05
CA GLY A 117 -12.72 1.42 -10.35
C GLY A 117 -11.30 1.92 -10.60
N SER A 118 -10.52 1.20 -11.42
CA SER A 118 -9.16 1.65 -11.79
C SER A 118 -9.15 2.92 -12.65
N LEU A 119 -10.25 3.26 -13.31
CA LEU A 119 -10.41 4.48 -14.11
C LEU A 119 -11.08 5.60 -13.29
N THR A 120 -10.69 5.77 -12.04
CA THR A 120 -11.14 6.82 -11.11
C THR A 120 -9.95 7.31 -10.29
N PRO A 121 -10.11 8.33 -9.41
CA PRO A 121 -9.11 8.66 -8.40
C PRO A 121 -8.64 7.48 -7.54
N HIS A 122 -9.46 6.43 -7.33
CA HIS A 122 -9.05 5.18 -6.65
C HIS A 122 -7.91 4.46 -7.38
N GLY A 123 -7.93 4.50 -8.71
CA GLY A 123 -6.86 3.95 -9.54
C GLY A 123 -5.80 4.99 -9.94
N TYR A 124 -5.83 6.18 -9.35
CA TYR A 124 -4.98 7.32 -9.71
C TYR A 124 -5.11 7.77 -11.18
N TYR A 125 -6.25 7.49 -11.82
CA TYR A 125 -6.39 7.66 -13.27
C TYR A 125 -6.19 9.11 -13.72
N GLY A 126 -5.22 9.37 -14.60
CA GLY A 126 -4.82 10.70 -15.06
C GLY A 126 -3.76 11.39 -14.19
N ILE A 127 -3.30 10.77 -13.11
CA ILE A 127 -2.19 11.25 -12.26
C ILE A 127 -1.18 10.13 -11.94
N GLU A 128 -1.19 9.03 -12.72
CA GLU A 128 -0.42 7.81 -12.46
C GLU A 128 1.08 8.12 -12.35
N ASP A 129 1.64 8.86 -13.31
CA ASP A 129 3.06 9.20 -13.34
C ASP A 129 3.52 9.91 -12.06
N LYS A 130 2.71 10.85 -11.55
CA LYS A 130 2.99 11.55 -10.30
C LYS A 130 3.04 10.61 -9.10
N VAL A 131 2.16 9.62 -9.06
CA VAL A 131 2.07 8.65 -7.96
C VAL A 131 3.21 7.63 -8.05
N VAL A 132 3.48 7.11 -9.24
CA VAL A 132 4.59 6.19 -9.53
C VAL A 132 5.92 6.86 -9.19
N ASP A 133 6.15 8.11 -9.60
CA ASP A 133 7.38 8.85 -9.28
C ASP A 133 7.58 9.01 -7.76
N ALA A 134 6.51 9.28 -7.02
CA ALA A 134 6.59 9.45 -5.58
C ALA A 134 6.90 8.12 -4.87
N ILE A 135 6.29 7.02 -5.32
CA ILE A 135 6.58 5.68 -4.81
C ILE A 135 8.01 5.28 -5.16
N ALA A 136 8.45 5.47 -6.41
CA ALA A 136 9.81 5.14 -6.85
C ALA A 136 10.87 5.84 -6.02
N ARG A 137 10.72 7.15 -5.75
CA ARG A 137 11.63 7.89 -4.86
C ARG A 137 11.67 7.34 -3.44
N TRP A 138 10.54 6.85 -2.93
CA TRP A 138 10.51 6.21 -1.62
C TRP A 138 11.21 4.86 -1.63
N LEU A 139 11.00 4.04 -2.67
CA LEU A 139 11.70 2.77 -2.87
C LEU A 139 13.22 3.00 -2.93
N ASP A 140 13.69 3.94 -3.75
CA ASP A 140 15.13 4.26 -3.88
C ASP A 140 15.76 4.69 -2.55
N ALA A 141 15.03 5.44 -1.72
CA ALA A 141 15.50 5.87 -0.41
C ALA A 141 15.67 4.70 0.58
N HIS A 142 14.93 3.60 0.38
CA HIS A 142 14.91 2.41 1.23
C HIS A 142 15.57 1.19 0.58
N ALA A 143 16.17 1.36 -0.61
CA ALA A 143 16.81 0.28 -1.37
C ALA A 143 18.21 -0.10 -0.85
N ARG A 144 18.50 0.13 0.44
CA ARG A 144 19.83 -0.05 1.03
C ARG A 144 20.04 -1.46 1.60
#